data_AF-A0A9E5H1J7-F1
#
_entry.id   AF-A0A9E5H1J7-F1
#
_cell.length_a   1.000
_cell.length_b   1.000
_cell.length_c   1.000
_cell.angle_alpha   90.00
_cell.angle_beta   90.00
_cell.angle_gamma   90.00
#
_symmetry.space_group_name_H-M   'P 1'
#
loop_
_entity.id
_entity.type
_entity.pdbx_description
1 polymer ?
#
loop_
_entity_poly.entity_id
_entity_poly.type
_entity_poly.pdbx_seq_one_letter_code
_entity_poly.pdbx_strand_id
1 'polypeptide(L)'
;MFLKPIKISVITALSLLLVMPAFAQDVKKEDKKEEPKEITTPVTEWVAAENKLIATLSEKDKETFFIVRNKHSVVRSLRVVRDDIGNAVKGCGKENPDLKKDMDARFKDWQDAVMPILKEADKFLKEEIDSQKVVYPSDFKYVLKLNDKAYEYGNSKMDKRVLTDEKSCNKLMESMDRSENELITLLQEILLPEEVVRERLEQQRKNEEAEASSSKS
;
A
#
# COMPACT_ATOMS: atom_id res chain seq x y z
N MET A 1 11.26 -51.07 18.99
CA MET A 1 11.09 -49.66 19.40
C MET A 1 9.78 -49.16 18.82
N PHE A 2 8.74 -49.04 19.65
CA PHE A 2 7.41 -48.58 19.25
C PHE A 2 7.29 -47.09 19.55
N LEU A 3 7.09 -46.26 18.53
CA LEU A 3 6.74 -44.85 18.72
C LEU A 3 5.20 -44.73 18.76
N LYS A 4 4.68 -44.24 19.89
CA LYS A 4 3.25 -43.94 20.08
C LYS A 4 2.89 -42.60 19.42
N PRO A 5 1.66 -42.44 18.90
CA PRO A 5 1.17 -41.17 18.39
C PRO A 5 0.76 -40.24 19.54
N ILE A 6 1.21 -38.98 19.46
CA ILE A 6 0.80 -37.89 20.34
C ILE A 6 -0.53 -37.34 19.82
N LYS A 7 -1.57 -37.39 20.67
CA LYS A 7 -2.86 -36.73 20.42
C LYS A 7 -2.73 -35.26 20.79
N ILE A 8 -2.92 -34.36 19.81
CA ILE A 8 -3.06 -32.92 20.09
C ILE A 8 -4.56 -32.65 20.23
N SER A 9 -4.99 -32.37 21.45
CA SER A 9 -6.34 -31.89 21.77
C SER A 9 -6.48 -30.43 21.34
N VAL A 10 -7.45 -30.17 20.46
CA VAL A 10 -8.00 -28.86 20.14
C VAL A 10 -9.02 -28.48 21.22
N ILE A 11 -8.72 -27.51 22.08
CA ILE A 11 -9.73 -26.64 22.72
C ILE A 11 -9.02 -25.35 23.15
N THR A 12 -9.33 -24.20 22.54
CA THR A 12 -9.58 -22.96 23.29
C THR A 12 -10.40 -22.01 22.42
N ALA A 13 -11.68 -21.88 22.75
CA ALA A 13 -12.55 -20.84 22.24
C ALA A 13 -12.11 -19.49 22.83
N LEU A 14 -11.66 -18.56 21.98
CA LEU A 14 -11.38 -17.20 22.38
C LEU A 14 -12.63 -16.34 22.09
N SER A 15 -13.52 -16.28 23.08
CA SER A 15 -14.57 -15.27 23.13
C SER A 15 -13.93 -13.90 23.35
N LEU A 16 -13.84 -13.10 22.29
CA LEU A 16 -13.58 -11.67 22.40
C LEU A 16 -14.83 -10.96 22.94
N LEU A 17 -14.87 -10.77 24.25
CA LEU A 17 -15.69 -9.74 24.88
C LEU A 17 -15.15 -8.37 24.43
N LEU A 18 -15.94 -7.68 23.61
CA LEU A 18 -15.78 -6.25 23.34
C LEU A 18 -16.00 -5.48 24.65
N VAL A 19 -14.93 -5.22 25.38
CA VAL A 19 -14.93 -4.22 26.45
C VAL A 19 -14.96 -2.85 25.77
N MET A 20 -16.17 -2.30 25.59
CA MET A 20 -16.29 -0.89 25.27
C MET A 20 -15.86 -0.07 26.50
N PRO A 21 -14.96 0.90 26.38
CA PRO A 21 -14.71 1.85 27.45
C PRO A 21 -15.97 2.69 27.65
N ALA A 22 -16.70 2.38 28.72
CA ALA A 22 -17.75 3.24 29.25
C ALA A 22 -17.09 4.49 29.84
N PHE A 23 -16.91 5.53 29.02
CA PHE A 23 -16.62 6.86 29.53
C PHE A 23 -17.88 7.41 30.18
N ALA A 24 -17.96 7.30 31.50
CA ALA A 24 -18.86 8.08 32.32
C ALA A 24 -18.51 9.57 32.15
N GLN A 25 -19.38 10.34 31.51
CA GLN A 25 -19.28 11.80 31.49
C GLN A 25 -20.30 12.37 32.48
N ASP A 26 -19.77 12.96 33.55
CA ASP A 26 -20.52 13.88 34.41
C ASP A 26 -21.13 14.99 33.56
N VAL A 27 -22.45 15.12 33.63
CA VAL A 27 -23.23 16.19 32.98
C VAL A 27 -22.92 17.50 33.69
N LYS A 28 -21.99 18.28 33.13
CA LYS A 28 -21.80 19.69 33.44
C LYS A 28 -22.13 20.54 32.22
N LYS A 29 -23.17 21.37 32.41
CA LYS A 29 -23.54 22.63 31.76
C LYS A 29 -23.28 22.78 30.25
N GLU A 30 -24.38 23.05 29.55
CA GLU A 30 -24.47 23.50 28.16
C GLU A 30 -23.61 24.75 27.90
N ASP A 31 -22.35 24.55 27.53
CA ASP A 31 -21.64 25.50 26.70
C ASP A 31 -22.06 25.27 25.24
N LYS A 32 -22.44 26.36 24.56
CA LYS A 32 -22.80 26.35 23.14
C LYS A 32 -21.75 25.57 22.35
N LYS A 33 -22.16 24.40 21.86
CA LYS A 33 -21.38 23.51 21.01
C LYS A 33 -21.14 24.23 19.68
N GLU A 34 -20.07 25.03 19.59
CA GLU A 34 -19.52 25.41 18.29
C GLU A 34 -19.21 24.10 17.56
N GLU A 35 -19.89 23.86 16.44
CA GLU A 35 -19.57 22.72 15.59
C GLU A 35 -18.07 22.80 15.25
N PRO A 36 -17.29 21.76 15.56
CA PRO A 36 -15.86 21.78 15.25
C PRO A 36 -15.70 22.04 13.77
N LYS A 37 -15.08 23.18 13.41
CA LYS A 37 -14.75 23.50 12.02
C LYS A 37 -13.99 22.31 11.44
N GLU A 38 -14.60 21.67 10.45
CA GLU A 38 -14.05 20.47 9.82
C GLU A 38 -12.65 20.79 9.30
N ILE A 39 -11.62 20.23 9.94
CA ILE A 39 -10.23 20.50 9.57
C ILE A 39 -10.00 19.83 8.22
N THR A 40 -9.95 20.64 7.17
CA THR A 40 -9.65 20.16 5.82
C THR A 40 -8.17 19.80 5.75
N THR A 41 -7.88 18.54 5.43
CA THR A 41 -6.54 18.00 5.17
C THR A 41 -6.47 17.46 3.74
N PRO A 42 -5.27 17.26 3.16
CA PRO A 42 -5.14 16.60 1.86
C PRO A 42 -5.78 15.21 1.81
N VAL A 43 -5.81 14.49 2.94
CA VAL A 43 -6.47 13.18 3.06
C VAL A 43 -7.99 13.33 2.94
N THR A 44 -8.60 14.26 3.69
CA THR A 44 -10.06 14.47 3.63
C THR A 44 -10.50 15.03 2.28
N GLU A 45 -9.67 15.86 1.64
CA GLU A 45 -9.92 16.35 0.27
C GLU A 45 -9.92 15.22 -0.75
N TRP A 46 -8.91 14.33 -0.70
CA TRP A 46 -8.84 13.16 -1.59
C TRP A 46 -10.05 12.24 -1.40
N VAL A 47 -10.36 11.87 -0.15
CA VAL A 47 -11.48 10.97 0.16
C VAL A 47 -12.82 11.56 -0.30
N ALA A 48 -13.05 12.86 -0.07
CA ALA A 48 -14.27 13.52 -0.53
C ALA A 48 -14.40 13.51 -2.06
N ALA A 49 -13.29 13.77 -2.78
CA ALA A 49 -13.27 13.75 -4.24
C ALA A 49 -13.47 12.34 -4.81
N GLU A 50 -12.80 11.32 -4.25
CA GLU A 50 -12.97 9.91 -4.63
C GLU A 50 -14.43 9.48 -4.41
N ASN A 51 -14.98 9.71 -3.21
CA ASN A 51 -16.37 9.35 -2.88
C ASN A 51 -17.38 10.01 -3.81
N LYS A 52 -17.19 11.30 -4.14
CA LYS A 52 -18.05 12.01 -5.08
C LYS A 52 -17.99 11.39 -6.48
N LEU A 53 -16.81 11.00 -6.94
CA LEU A 53 -16.62 10.41 -8.27
C LEU A 53 -17.24 9.02 -8.36
N ILE A 54 -17.12 8.19 -7.33
CA ILE A 54 -17.59 6.80 -7.36
C ILE A 54 -19.06 6.63 -6.97
N ALA A 55 -19.71 7.65 -6.39
CA ALA A 55 -21.08 7.56 -5.87
C ALA A 55 -22.12 7.19 -6.95
N THR A 56 -21.88 7.58 -8.20
CA THR A 56 -22.79 7.34 -9.32
C THR A 56 -22.47 6.09 -10.13
N LEU A 57 -21.37 5.39 -9.80
CA LEU A 57 -20.89 4.24 -10.54
C LEU A 57 -21.67 2.97 -10.16
N SER A 58 -21.82 2.05 -11.11
CA SER A 58 -22.26 0.69 -10.81
C SER A 58 -21.21 -0.03 -9.96
N GLU A 59 -21.58 -1.11 -9.28
CA GLU A 59 -20.60 -1.89 -8.49
C GLU A 59 -19.44 -2.41 -9.33
N LYS A 60 -19.72 -2.85 -10.57
CA LYS A 60 -18.68 -3.29 -11.52
C LYS A 60 -17.75 -2.15 -11.93
N ASP A 61 -18.29 -0.96 -12.13
CA ASP A 61 -17.51 0.22 -12.49
C ASP A 61 -16.68 0.72 -11.31
N LYS A 62 -17.21 0.65 -10.08
CA LYS A 62 -16.43 0.92 -8.85
C LYS A 62 -15.25 -0.04 -8.72
N GLU A 63 -15.47 -1.33 -8.97
CA GLU A 63 -14.40 -2.34 -8.93
C GLU A 63 -13.29 -1.98 -9.93
N THR A 64 -13.65 -1.65 -11.17
CA THR A 64 -12.72 -1.20 -12.21
C THR A 64 -11.95 0.05 -11.76
N PHE A 65 -12.66 1.05 -11.22
CA PHE A 65 -12.04 2.26 -10.68
C PHE A 65 -11.01 1.93 -9.60
N PHE A 66 -11.36 1.06 -8.64
CA PHE A 66 -10.45 0.69 -7.55
C PHE A 66 -9.26 -0.14 -8.03
N ILE A 67 -9.41 -1.00 -9.04
CA ILE A 67 -8.28 -1.73 -9.65
C ILE A 67 -7.26 -0.74 -10.20
N VAL A 68 -7.69 0.21 -11.04
CA VAL A 68 -6.78 1.20 -11.65
C VAL A 68 -6.21 2.16 -10.59
N ARG A 69 -7.02 2.57 -9.60
CA ARG A 69 -6.54 3.40 -8.49
C ARG A 69 -5.50 2.68 -7.63
N ASN A 70 -5.67 1.39 -7.37
CA ASN A 70 -4.72 0.60 -6.59
C ASN A 70 -3.39 0.44 -7.34
N LYS A 71 -3.42 0.22 -8.66
CA LYS A 71 -2.22 0.22 -9.50
C LYS A 71 -1.43 1.52 -9.34
N HIS A 72 -2.11 2.67 -9.36
CA HIS A 72 -1.47 3.97 -9.08
C HIS A 72 -0.82 4.02 -7.69
N SER A 73 -1.54 3.62 -6.64
CA SER A 73 -1.02 3.63 -5.27
C SER A 73 0.23 2.75 -5.11
N VAL A 74 0.28 1.60 -5.79
CA VAL A 74 1.46 0.72 -5.77
C VAL A 74 2.63 1.40 -6.49
N VAL A 75 2.44 1.91 -7.71
CA VAL A 75 3.48 2.65 -8.46
C VAL A 75 4.02 3.83 -7.63
N ARG A 76 3.13 4.57 -6.96
CA ARG A 76 3.51 5.68 -6.08
C ARG A 76 4.33 5.21 -4.88
N SER A 77 3.90 4.14 -4.22
CA SER A 77 4.59 3.57 -3.06
C SER A 77 6.01 3.13 -3.43
N LEU A 78 6.20 2.55 -4.61
CA LEU A 78 7.52 2.16 -5.12
C LEU A 78 8.46 3.35 -5.33
N ARG A 79 7.94 4.49 -5.79
CA ARG A 79 8.74 5.73 -5.89
C ARG A 79 9.22 6.20 -4.52
N VAL A 80 8.36 6.11 -3.50
CA VAL A 80 8.72 6.45 -2.12
C VAL A 80 9.80 5.50 -1.58
N VAL A 81 9.65 4.20 -1.80
CA VAL A 81 10.65 3.19 -1.41
C VAL A 81 12.01 3.48 -2.06
N ARG A 82 12.03 3.77 -3.38
CA ARG A 82 13.26 4.18 -4.08
C ARG A 82 13.91 5.40 -3.42
N ASP A 83 13.12 6.43 -3.13
CA ASP A 83 13.63 7.68 -2.56
C ASP A 83 14.18 7.46 -1.15
N ASP A 84 13.50 6.63 -0.34
CA ASP A 84 13.95 6.28 1.01
C ASP A 84 15.23 5.43 0.98
N ILE A 85 15.35 4.44 0.09
CA ILE A 85 16.58 3.67 -0.12
C ILE A 85 17.72 4.59 -0.55
N GLY A 86 17.49 5.48 -1.53
CA GLY A 86 18.52 6.41 -2.01
C GLY A 86 19.00 7.37 -0.91
N ASN A 87 18.08 7.87 -0.09
CA ASN A 87 18.43 8.69 1.08
C ASN A 87 19.23 7.90 2.12
N ALA A 88 18.87 6.64 2.36
CA ALA A 88 19.57 5.77 3.30
C ALA A 88 20.97 5.40 2.79
N VAL A 89 21.14 5.07 1.51
CA VAL A 89 22.44 4.84 0.85
C VAL A 89 23.34 6.07 0.99
N LYS A 90 22.79 7.27 0.71
CA LYS A 90 23.54 8.53 0.88
C LYS A 90 23.95 8.77 2.34
N GLY A 91 23.05 8.50 3.29
CA GLY A 91 23.33 8.62 4.73
C GLY A 91 24.44 7.66 5.16
N CYS A 92 24.31 6.39 4.81
CA CYS A 92 25.28 5.35 5.13
C CYS A 92 26.66 5.61 4.52
N GLY A 93 26.74 6.02 3.25
CA GLY A 93 28.02 6.34 2.61
C GLY A 93 28.68 7.60 3.16
N LYS A 94 27.93 8.50 3.80
CA LYS A 94 28.49 9.67 4.51
C LYS A 94 29.10 9.25 5.86
N GLU A 95 28.39 8.41 6.61
CA GLU A 95 28.81 7.98 7.96
C GLU A 95 29.87 6.87 7.92
N ASN A 96 29.86 6.03 6.87
CA ASN A 96 30.76 4.91 6.68
C ASN A 96 31.43 5.02 5.30
N PRO A 97 32.46 5.87 5.14
CA PRO A 97 33.09 6.13 3.85
C PRO A 97 33.62 4.86 3.15
N ASP A 98 34.05 3.87 3.92
CA ASP A 98 34.55 2.59 3.41
C ASP A 98 33.46 1.77 2.69
N LEU A 99 32.19 1.91 3.11
CA LEU A 99 31.05 1.24 2.47
C LEU A 99 30.49 2.02 1.28
N LYS A 100 30.87 3.30 1.12
CA LYS A 100 30.21 4.21 0.18
C LYS A 100 30.19 3.67 -1.25
N LYS A 101 31.33 3.18 -1.73
CA LYS A 101 31.47 2.69 -3.11
C LYS A 101 30.54 1.51 -3.39
N ASP A 102 30.50 0.55 -2.47
CA ASP A 102 29.71 -0.67 -2.62
C ASP A 102 28.22 -0.38 -2.51
N MET A 103 27.82 0.53 -1.60
CA MET A 103 26.43 0.95 -1.49
C MET A 103 25.93 1.74 -2.70
N ASP A 104 26.74 2.66 -3.22
CA ASP A 104 26.39 3.42 -4.43
C ASP A 104 26.27 2.47 -5.63
N ALA A 105 27.20 1.52 -5.78
CA ALA A 105 27.17 0.52 -6.85
C ALA A 105 25.92 -0.36 -6.75
N ARG A 106 25.65 -0.92 -5.56
CA ARG A 106 24.49 -1.79 -5.36
C ARG A 106 23.17 -1.06 -5.57
N PHE A 107 23.06 0.19 -5.11
CA PHE A 107 21.86 1.00 -5.34
C PHE A 107 21.67 1.30 -6.82
N LYS A 108 22.75 1.58 -7.55
CA LYS A 108 22.69 1.74 -9.01
C LYS A 108 22.19 0.46 -9.69
N ASP A 109 22.72 -0.70 -9.34
CA ASP A 109 22.28 -1.98 -9.90
C ASP A 109 20.79 -2.23 -9.62
N TRP A 110 20.35 -1.93 -8.39
CA TRP A 110 18.94 -2.00 -7.99
C TRP A 110 18.07 -1.08 -8.85
N GLN A 111 18.52 0.16 -9.08
CA GLN A 111 17.79 1.12 -9.93
C GLN A 111 17.74 0.65 -11.38
N ASP A 112 18.83 0.13 -11.91
CA ASP A 112 18.91 -0.35 -13.29
C ASP A 112 17.97 -1.55 -13.51
N ALA A 113 17.72 -2.38 -12.49
CA ALA A 113 16.74 -3.46 -12.51
C ALA A 113 15.28 -2.97 -12.37
N VAL A 114 15.00 -2.12 -11.39
CA VAL A 114 13.61 -1.74 -11.01
C VAL A 114 13.05 -0.61 -11.89
N MET A 115 13.86 0.41 -12.23
CA MET A 115 13.38 1.63 -12.88
C MET A 115 12.80 1.41 -14.30
N PRO A 116 13.36 0.53 -15.15
CA PRO A 116 12.76 0.26 -16.46
C PRO A 116 11.33 -0.28 -16.33
N ILE A 117 11.11 -1.18 -15.37
CA ILE A 117 9.81 -1.82 -15.16
C ILE A 117 8.82 -0.84 -14.51
N LEU A 118 9.28 0.00 -13.56
CA LEU A 118 8.47 1.08 -13.00
C LEU A 118 8.02 2.08 -14.09
N LYS A 119 8.92 2.42 -15.03
CA LYS A 119 8.60 3.30 -16.16
C LYS A 119 7.56 2.67 -17.10
N GLU A 120 7.64 1.37 -17.35
CA GLU A 120 6.64 0.67 -18.13
C GLU A 120 5.29 0.62 -17.41
N ALA A 121 5.28 0.34 -16.10
CA ALA A 121 4.07 0.35 -15.28
C ALA A 121 3.39 1.73 -15.27
N ASP A 122 4.16 2.81 -15.22
CA ASP A 122 3.67 4.18 -15.34
C ASP A 122 2.98 4.44 -16.69
N LYS A 123 3.61 3.99 -17.78
CA LYS A 123 3.08 4.15 -19.13
C LYS A 123 1.78 3.35 -19.28
N PHE A 124 1.80 2.09 -18.89
CA PHE A 124 0.65 1.20 -18.93
C PHE A 124 -0.52 1.74 -18.11
N LEU A 125 -0.27 2.20 -16.89
CA LEU A 125 -1.30 2.81 -16.03
C LEU A 125 -1.92 4.05 -16.68
N LYS A 126 -1.13 4.89 -17.33
CA LYS A 126 -1.64 6.05 -18.05
C LYS A 126 -2.57 5.65 -19.19
N GLU A 127 -2.20 4.62 -19.96
CA GLU A 127 -3.02 4.08 -21.03
C GLU A 127 -4.32 3.46 -20.51
N GLU A 128 -4.29 2.73 -19.38
CA GLU A 128 -5.50 2.22 -18.72
C GLU A 128 -6.41 3.34 -18.23
N ILE A 129 -5.88 4.38 -17.58
CA ILE A 129 -6.66 5.54 -17.12
C ILE A 129 -7.35 6.24 -18.32
N ASP A 130 -6.65 6.35 -19.44
CA ASP A 130 -7.16 6.98 -20.65
C ASP A 130 -8.20 6.12 -21.38
N SER A 131 -8.23 4.80 -21.13
CA SER A 131 -9.10 3.85 -21.84
C SER A 131 -10.23 3.23 -21.02
N GLN A 132 -10.23 3.31 -19.67
CA GLN A 132 -11.15 2.57 -18.78
C GLN A 132 -12.67 2.83 -18.92
N LYS A 133 -13.14 3.83 -19.68
CA LYS A 133 -14.56 4.17 -19.97
C LYS A 133 -15.54 4.32 -18.78
N VAL A 134 -15.10 4.12 -17.54
CA VAL A 134 -15.90 4.19 -16.31
C VAL A 134 -16.08 5.63 -15.86
N VAL A 135 -15.03 6.44 -15.90
CA VAL A 135 -15.06 7.88 -15.62
C VAL A 135 -14.23 8.67 -16.63
N TYR A 136 -14.44 9.98 -16.71
CA TYR A 136 -13.59 10.83 -17.55
C TYR A 136 -12.12 10.76 -17.09
N PRO A 137 -11.15 10.60 -18.01
CA PRO A 137 -9.74 10.53 -17.63
C PRO A 137 -9.23 11.75 -16.86
N SER A 138 -9.79 12.95 -17.10
CA SER A 138 -9.46 14.16 -16.35
C SER A 138 -9.83 14.07 -14.88
N ASP A 139 -11.01 13.52 -14.58
CA ASP A 139 -11.54 13.41 -13.22
C ASP A 139 -10.78 12.32 -12.45
N PHE A 140 -10.48 11.21 -13.12
CA PHE A 140 -9.62 10.16 -12.56
C PHE A 140 -8.24 10.73 -12.19
N LYS A 141 -7.56 11.40 -13.13
CA LYS A 141 -6.24 12.01 -12.90
C LYS A 141 -6.28 13.07 -11.78
N TYR A 142 -7.39 13.81 -11.67
CA TYR A 142 -7.59 14.75 -10.57
C TYR A 142 -7.63 14.03 -9.21
N VAL A 143 -8.40 12.95 -9.08
CA VAL A 143 -8.46 12.15 -7.84
C VAL A 143 -7.09 11.55 -7.51
N LEU A 144 -6.36 11.02 -8.49
CA LEU A 144 -5.00 10.48 -8.28
C LEU A 144 -4.01 11.56 -7.83
N LYS A 145 -4.12 12.78 -8.35
CA LYS A 145 -3.29 13.90 -7.89
C LYS A 145 -3.59 14.28 -6.43
N LEU A 146 -4.86 14.21 -6.00
CA LEU A 146 -5.20 14.41 -4.60
C LEU A 146 -4.68 13.26 -3.73
N ASN A 147 -4.74 12.03 -4.22
CA ASN A 147 -4.14 10.88 -3.57
C ASN A 147 -2.62 11.08 -3.36
N ASP A 148 -1.89 11.56 -4.36
CA ASP A 148 -0.47 11.90 -4.23
C ASP A 148 -0.19 12.93 -3.14
N LYS A 149 -1.01 13.99 -3.07
CA LYS A 149 -0.90 15.00 -2.00
C LYS A 149 -1.20 14.41 -0.62
N ALA A 150 -2.19 13.52 -0.52
CA ALA A 150 -2.52 12.83 0.72
C ALA A 150 -1.34 11.96 1.19
N TYR A 151 -0.68 11.25 0.27
CA TYR A 151 0.55 10.51 0.55
C TYR A 151 1.70 11.42 1.00
N GLU A 152 1.98 12.52 0.28
CA GLU A 152 3.03 13.47 0.67
C GLU A 152 2.78 14.07 2.05
N TYR A 153 1.53 14.43 2.33
CA TYR A 153 1.11 14.90 3.64
C TYR A 153 1.39 13.84 4.71
N GLY A 154 0.91 12.60 4.52
CA GLY A 154 1.16 11.51 5.46
C GLY A 154 2.65 11.27 5.69
N ASN A 155 3.43 11.20 4.61
CA ASN A 155 4.87 10.98 4.64
C ASN A 155 5.62 12.11 5.40
N SER A 156 5.18 13.36 5.25
CA SER A 156 5.76 14.52 5.96
C SER A 156 5.53 14.50 7.47
N LYS A 157 4.56 13.71 7.95
CA LYS A 157 4.25 13.56 9.39
C LYS A 157 5.05 12.43 10.04
N MET A 158 5.76 11.63 9.26
CA MET A 158 6.54 10.51 9.77
C MET A 158 7.93 11.00 10.21
N ASP A 159 8.33 10.69 11.45
CA ASP A 159 9.73 10.84 11.90
C ASP A 159 10.57 9.71 11.29
N LYS A 160 11.17 9.99 10.12
CA LYS A 160 12.05 9.04 9.43
C LYS A 160 13.47 9.14 9.99
N ARG A 161 13.83 8.21 10.87
CA ARG A 161 15.22 8.04 11.31
C ARG A 161 15.96 7.11 10.36
N VAL A 162 16.90 7.67 9.62
CA VAL A 162 17.83 6.87 8.81
C VAL A 162 18.85 6.24 9.74
N LEU A 163 18.87 4.90 9.77
CA LEU A 163 19.90 4.17 10.50
C LEU A 163 21.19 4.16 9.67
N THR A 164 22.24 4.78 10.19
CA THR A 164 23.52 4.94 9.50
C THR A 164 24.68 4.23 10.19
N ASP A 165 24.42 3.45 11.24
CA ASP A 165 25.45 2.58 11.81
C ASP A 165 25.84 1.48 10.81
N GLU A 166 27.11 1.08 10.82
CA GLU A 166 27.70 0.12 9.88
C GLU A 166 26.87 -1.17 9.71
N LYS A 167 26.34 -1.71 10.81
CA LYS A 167 25.52 -2.93 10.80
C LYS A 167 24.20 -2.71 10.07
N SER A 168 23.52 -1.58 10.32
CA SER A 168 22.30 -1.23 9.60
C SER A 168 22.55 -0.97 8.11
N CYS A 169 23.68 -0.35 7.76
CA CYS A 169 24.06 -0.11 6.37
C CYS A 169 24.33 -1.41 5.60
N ASN A 170 25.00 -2.39 6.22
CA ASN A 170 25.16 -3.72 5.64
C ASN A 170 23.82 -4.43 5.42
N LYS A 171 22.91 -4.36 6.40
CA LYS A 171 21.55 -4.90 6.25
C LYS A 171 20.75 -4.21 5.14
N LEU A 172 20.97 -2.91 4.91
CA LEU A 172 20.33 -2.19 3.82
C LEU A 172 20.76 -2.78 2.47
N MET A 173 22.05 -3.10 2.29
CA MET A 173 22.54 -3.75 1.07
C MET A 173 21.85 -5.11 0.84
N GLU A 174 21.80 -5.97 1.86
CA GLU A 174 21.08 -7.26 1.79
C GLU A 174 19.58 -7.09 1.50
N SER A 175 18.97 -6.02 2.04
CA SER A 175 17.56 -5.75 1.80
C SER A 175 17.29 -5.26 0.38
N MET A 176 18.24 -4.57 -0.26
CA MET A 176 18.12 -4.24 -1.68
C MET A 176 18.04 -5.51 -2.53
N ASP A 177 18.83 -6.54 -2.23
CA ASP A 177 18.78 -7.84 -2.93
C ASP A 177 17.42 -8.52 -2.83
N ARG A 178 16.86 -8.59 -1.63
CA ARG A 178 15.54 -9.23 -1.44
C ARG A 178 14.43 -8.42 -2.09
N SER A 179 14.41 -7.11 -1.85
CA SER A 179 13.33 -6.25 -2.32
C SER A 179 13.33 -6.12 -3.83
N GLU A 180 14.46 -6.20 -4.53
CA GLU A 180 14.51 -6.13 -5.99
C GLU A 180 13.52 -7.10 -6.66
N ASN A 181 13.57 -8.39 -6.30
CA ASN A 181 12.69 -9.40 -6.88
C ASN A 181 11.22 -9.22 -6.49
N GLU A 182 10.96 -8.86 -5.23
CA GLU A 182 9.60 -8.63 -4.72
C GLU A 182 8.95 -7.44 -5.43
N LEU A 183 9.68 -6.35 -5.63
CA LEU A 183 9.17 -5.15 -6.28
C LEU A 183 9.02 -5.34 -7.79
N ILE A 184 9.92 -6.10 -8.43
CA ILE A 184 9.77 -6.51 -9.83
C ILE A 184 8.49 -7.32 -10.00
N THR A 185 8.25 -8.31 -9.13
CA THR A 185 7.04 -9.14 -9.16
C THR A 185 5.79 -8.28 -9.01
N LEU A 186 5.78 -7.39 -8.01
CA LEU A 186 4.67 -6.48 -7.75
C LEU A 186 4.39 -5.54 -8.94
N LEU A 187 5.44 -5.02 -9.60
CA LEU A 187 5.28 -4.21 -10.80
C LEU A 187 4.76 -5.02 -12.00
N GLN A 188 5.19 -6.27 -12.15
CA GLN A 188 4.69 -7.16 -13.19
C GLN A 188 3.20 -7.47 -12.98
N GLU A 189 2.73 -7.56 -11.74
CA GLU A 189 1.31 -7.70 -11.43
C GLU A 189 0.51 -6.44 -11.81
N ILE A 190 1.08 -5.24 -11.64
CA ILE A 190 0.45 -3.98 -12.07
C ILE A 190 0.26 -3.96 -13.60
N LEU A 191 1.19 -4.53 -14.35
CA LEU A 191 1.16 -4.61 -15.82
C LEU A 191 0.10 -5.56 -16.38
N LEU A 192 -0.63 -6.27 -15.52
CA LEU A 192 -1.75 -7.10 -15.97
C LEU A 192 -2.93 -6.22 -16.36
N PRO A 193 -3.61 -6.48 -17.50
CA PRO A 193 -4.86 -5.81 -17.85
C PRO A 193 -5.90 -5.92 -16.75
N GLU A 194 -6.71 -4.86 -16.57
CA GLU A 194 -7.85 -4.81 -15.65
C GLU A 194 -8.70 -6.09 -15.70
N GLU A 195 -8.99 -6.60 -16.89
CA GLU A 195 -9.84 -7.77 -17.07
C GLU A 195 -9.23 -9.04 -16.45
N VAL A 196 -7.90 -9.19 -16.56
CA VAL A 196 -7.17 -10.32 -15.97
C VAL A 196 -7.18 -10.22 -14.45
N VAL A 197 -7.04 -9.00 -13.91
CA VAL A 197 -7.10 -8.77 -12.46
C VAL A 197 -8.50 -9.11 -11.93
N ARG A 198 -9.56 -8.65 -12.61
CA ARG A 198 -10.94 -8.94 -12.23
C ARG A 198 -11.22 -10.45 -12.23
N GLU A 199 -10.80 -11.17 -13.27
CA GLU A 199 -10.98 -12.62 -13.36
C GLU A 199 -10.32 -13.35 -12.17
N ARG A 200 -9.11 -12.94 -11.78
CA ARG A 200 -8.42 -13.52 -10.61
C ARG A 200 -9.18 -13.27 -9.31
N LEU A 201 -9.71 -12.06 -9.11
CA LEU A 201 -10.51 -11.71 -7.92
C LEU A 201 -11.81 -12.51 -7.87
N GLU A 202 -12.49 -12.68 -9.01
CA GLU A 202 -13.68 -13.53 -9.10
C GLU A 202 -13.38 -14.99 -8.77
N GLN A 203 -12.25 -15.52 -9.25
CA GLN A 203 -11.85 -16.89 -8.97
C GLN A 203 -11.46 -17.09 -7.50
N GLN A 204 -10.78 -16.12 -6.89
CA GLN A 204 -10.47 -16.15 -5.46
C GLN A 204 -11.74 -16.19 -4.61
N ARG A 205 -12.72 -15.33 -4.90
CA ARG A 205 -14.02 -15.34 -4.21
C ARG A 205 -14.73 -16.69 -4.32
N LYS A 206 -14.76 -17.30 -5.51
CA LYS A 206 -15.36 -18.63 -5.71
C LYS A 206 -14.66 -19.69 -4.88
N ASN A 207 -13.33 -19.64 -4.78
CA ASN A 207 -12.57 -20.58 -3.96
C ASN A 207 -12.85 -20.39 -2.47
N GLU A 208 -12.88 -19.15 -1.98
CA GLU A 208 -13.20 -18.83 -0.58
C GLU A 208 -14.62 -19.28 -0.19
N GLU A 209 -15.60 -19.07 -1.07
CA GLU A 209 -16.98 -19.54 -0.89
C GLU A 209 -17.04 -21.08 -0.84
N ALA A 210 -16.28 -21.76 -1.70
CA ALA A 210 -16.18 -23.22 -1.69
C ALA A 210 -15.56 -23.74 -0.38
N GLU A 211 -14.46 -23.15 0.08
CA GLU A 211 -13.81 -23.49 1.35
C GLU A 211 -14.74 -23.25 2.56
N ALA A 212 -15.44 -22.12 2.59
CA ALA A 212 -16.42 -21.79 3.63
C ALA A 212 -17.64 -22.73 3.64
N SER A 213 -18.02 -23.28 2.49
CA SER A 213 -19.08 -24.29 2.40
C SER A 213 -18.61 -25.68 2.86
N SER A 214 -17.36 -26.04 2.55
CA SER A 214 -16.77 -27.34 2.90
C SER A 214 -16.48 -27.46 4.41
N SER A 215 -16.12 -26.37 5.07
CA SER A 215 -15.85 -26.32 6.52
C SER A 215 -17.10 -26.42 7.40
N LYS A 216 -18.31 -26.32 6.82
CA LYS A 216 -19.59 -26.45 7.52
C LYS A 216 -20.22 -27.84 7.40
N SER A 217 -19.62 -28.74 6.61
CA SER A 217 -20.06 -30.13 6.43
C SER A 217 -19.26 -31.08 7.32
#